data_AF-A0A973C1C6-F1
#
_entry.id   AF-A0A973C1C6-F1
#
_cell.length_a   1.000
_cell.length_b   1.000
_cell.length_c   1.000
_cell.angle_alpha   90.00
_cell.angle_beta   90.00
_cell.angle_gamma   90.00
#
_symmetry.space_group_name_H-M   'P 1'
#
loop_
_entity.id
_entity.type
_entity.pdbx_description
1 polymer ?
#
loop_
_entity_poly.entity_id
_entity_poly.type
_entity_poly.pdbx_seq_one_letter_code
_entity_poly.pdbx_strand_id
1 'polypeptide(L)'
;MKSNFELMAAYNQSMNQRLFESASVLSLSELEKDRGAFFRSIMGTLNHILVGDTIWLKRFADHKTGFNSLEYVRNLPSPNALDETLYSTFGPLQEARSKMDNAFLNFTSEITESDLSGILEYKNTKGLHFAKNFGQILQHVVNHQTHHRGQVTTLLTQVGVDVGVTDLLLSIPDAKV
;
A
#
# COMPACT_ATOMS: atom_id res chain seq x y z
N MET A 1 19.92 -0.49 4.64
CA MET A 1 18.60 -1.02 4.25
C MET A 1 17.61 0.09 3.91
N LYS A 2 17.75 1.29 4.48
CA LYS A 2 16.85 2.43 4.26
C LYS A 2 16.66 2.78 2.78
N SER A 3 17.76 2.91 2.04
CA SER A 3 17.72 3.26 0.60
C SER A 3 16.88 2.29 -0.23
N ASN A 4 16.86 1.00 0.14
CA ASN A 4 15.99 0.02 -0.51
C ASN A 4 14.51 0.30 -0.22
N PHE A 5 14.15 0.67 1.02
CA PHE A 5 12.76 1.02 1.34
C PHE A 5 12.32 2.33 0.70
N GLU A 6 13.21 3.32 0.57
CA GLU A 6 12.95 4.55 -0.18
C GLU A 6 12.67 4.25 -1.66
N LEU A 7 13.50 3.41 -2.29
CA LEU A 7 13.27 2.92 -3.66
C LEU A 7 11.92 2.20 -3.77
N MET A 8 11.62 1.28 -2.87
CA MET A 8 10.37 0.53 -2.90
C MET A 8 9.14 1.43 -2.65
N ALA A 9 9.26 2.48 -1.84
CA ALA A 9 8.18 3.44 -1.63
C ALA A 9 7.92 4.31 -2.87
N ALA A 10 8.98 4.79 -3.52
CA ALA A 10 8.87 5.52 -4.78
C ALA A 10 8.25 4.66 -5.90
N TYR A 11 8.73 3.42 -6.05
CA TYR A 11 8.14 2.44 -6.96
C TYR A 11 6.68 2.16 -6.59
N ASN A 12 6.36 2.01 -5.30
CA ASN A 12 5.00 1.76 -4.85
C ASN A 12 4.06 2.89 -5.27
N GLN A 13 4.43 4.15 -4.99
CA GLN A 13 3.65 5.31 -5.37
C GLN A 13 3.42 5.38 -6.88
N SER A 14 4.48 5.22 -7.68
CA SER A 14 4.37 5.27 -9.15
C SER A 14 3.43 4.18 -9.70
N MET A 15 3.55 2.95 -9.17
CA MET A 15 2.68 1.85 -9.59
C MET A 15 1.22 2.04 -9.15
N ASN A 16 1.00 2.58 -7.95
CA ASN A 16 -0.35 2.89 -7.49
C ASN A 16 -0.99 3.97 -8.36
N GLN A 17 -0.26 5.06 -8.64
CA GLN A 17 -0.74 6.11 -9.54
C GLN A 17 -1.16 5.52 -10.90
N ARG A 18 -0.29 4.73 -11.53
CA ARG A 18 -0.58 4.12 -12.83
C ARG A 18 -1.78 3.18 -12.79
N LEU A 19 -1.93 2.37 -11.74
CA LEU A 19 -3.09 1.51 -11.59
C LEU A 19 -4.40 2.29 -11.49
N PHE A 20 -4.40 3.39 -10.73
CA PHE A 20 -5.58 4.24 -10.62
C PHE A 20 -5.86 5.00 -11.92
N GLU A 21 -4.85 5.45 -12.65
CA GLU A 21 -5.02 6.03 -13.99
C GLU A 21 -5.62 5.01 -14.97
N SER A 22 -5.08 3.79 -15.04
CA SER A 22 -5.64 2.72 -15.87
C SER A 22 -7.05 2.34 -15.44
N ALA A 23 -7.34 2.26 -14.14
CA ALA A 23 -8.70 1.95 -13.67
C ALA A 23 -9.71 3.06 -13.97
N SER A 24 -9.27 4.32 -14.08
CA SER A 24 -10.15 5.48 -14.28
C SER A 24 -10.90 5.51 -15.62
N VAL A 25 -10.46 4.72 -16.60
CA VAL A 25 -11.15 4.61 -17.91
C VAL A 25 -12.40 3.73 -17.85
N LEU A 26 -12.59 2.97 -16.78
CA LEU A 26 -13.71 2.07 -16.59
C LEU A 26 -14.86 2.76 -15.87
N SER A 27 -16.10 2.34 -16.17
CA SER A 27 -17.25 2.74 -15.36
C SER A 27 -17.18 2.12 -13.97
N LEU A 28 -17.86 2.73 -12.99
CA LEU A 28 -17.96 2.16 -11.65
C LEU A 28 -18.50 0.72 -11.67
N SER A 29 -19.49 0.43 -12.53
CA SER A 29 -20.04 -0.92 -12.66
C SER A 29 -19.01 -1.95 -13.12
N GLU A 30 -18.07 -1.59 -13.99
CA GLU A 30 -17.00 -2.49 -14.43
C GLU A 30 -15.89 -2.64 -13.38
N LEU A 31 -15.65 -1.60 -12.57
CA LEU A 31 -14.73 -1.64 -11.43
C LEU A 31 -15.24 -2.53 -10.30
N GLU A 32 -16.56 -2.52 -10.05
CA GLU A 32 -17.21 -3.29 -8.98
C GLU A 32 -17.58 -4.72 -9.38
N LYS A 33 -17.60 -5.01 -10.68
CA LYS A 33 -17.93 -6.33 -11.21
C LYS A 33 -17.03 -7.42 -10.60
N ASP A 34 -17.66 -8.47 -10.10
CA ASP A 34 -16.95 -9.66 -9.60
C ASP A 34 -16.24 -10.36 -10.76
N ARG A 35 -14.94 -10.60 -10.58
CA ARG A 35 -14.02 -11.23 -11.53
C ARG A 35 -13.26 -12.39 -10.90
N GLY A 36 -13.72 -12.90 -9.74
CA GLY A 36 -13.13 -14.07 -9.09
C GLY A 36 -11.78 -13.82 -8.40
N ALA A 37 -11.42 -12.57 -8.11
CA ALA A 37 -10.28 -12.26 -7.25
C ALA A 37 -10.60 -12.50 -5.76
N PHE A 38 -9.59 -12.51 -4.88
CA PHE A 38 -9.80 -12.67 -3.44
C PHE A 38 -10.77 -11.62 -2.85
N PHE A 39 -10.68 -10.38 -3.34
CA PHE A 39 -11.59 -9.28 -2.99
C PHE A 39 -12.60 -9.01 -4.09
N ARG A 40 -12.92 -10.05 -4.87
CA ARG A 40 -13.95 -10.14 -5.92
C ARG A 40 -13.67 -9.27 -7.15
N SER A 41 -13.47 -7.97 -6.98
CA SER A 41 -13.41 -6.98 -8.07
C SER A 41 -12.15 -6.11 -8.04
N ILE A 42 -12.01 -5.24 -9.05
CA ILE A 42 -10.94 -4.23 -9.09
C ILE A 42 -11.11 -3.27 -7.91
N MET A 43 -12.33 -2.75 -7.72
CA MET A 43 -12.65 -1.82 -6.64
C MET A 43 -12.43 -2.44 -5.26
N GLY A 44 -12.82 -3.71 -5.09
CA GLY A 44 -12.61 -4.45 -3.84
C GLY A 44 -11.12 -4.67 -3.54
N THR A 45 -10.33 -5.02 -4.55
CA THR A 45 -8.88 -5.22 -4.39
C THR A 45 -8.15 -3.91 -4.09
N LEU A 46 -8.52 -2.80 -4.74
CA LEU A 46 -7.96 -1.47 -4.45
C LEU A 46 -8.30 -0.99 -3.03
N ASN A 47 -9.54 -1.20 -2.57
CA ASN A 47 -9.93 -0.93 -1.18
C ASN A 47 -9.12 -1.79 -0.21
N HIS A 48 -8.95 -3.09 -0.48
CA HIS A 48 -8.18 -3.98 0.38
C HIS A 48 -6.73 -3.53 0.55
N ILE A 49 -6.07 -3.08 -0.53
CA ILE A 49 -4.71 -2.55 -0.42
C ILE A 49 -4.67 -1.38 0.56
N LEU A 50 -5.64 -0.45 0.49
CA LEU A 50 -5.71 0.69 1.41
C LEU A 50 -6.05 0.27 2.85
N VAL A 51 -6.90 -0.75 3.03
CA VAL A 51 -7.18 -1.37 4.35
C VAL A 51 -5.89 -1.93 4.95
N GLY A 52 -5.13 -2.73 4.18
CA GLY A 52 -3.87 -3.31 4.61
C GLY A 52 -2.83 -2.26 4.98
N ASP A 53 -2.66 -1.25 4.13
CA ASP A 53 -1.75 -0.12 4.38
C ASP A 53 -2.15 0.64 5.64
N THR A 54 -3.44 0.94 5.84
CA THR A 54 -3.92 1.63 7.04
C THR A 54 -3.63 0.83 8.31
N ILE A 55 -3.92 -0.48 8.32
CA ILE A 55 -3.69 -1.34 9.49
C ILE A 55 -2.20 -1.39 9.85
N TRP A 56 -1.33 -1.60 8.86
CA TRP A 56 0.10 -1.73 9.13
C TRP A 56 0.75 -0.39 9.47
N LEU A 57 0.46 0.67 8.72
CA LEU A 57 1.05 1.98 8.94
C LEU A 57 0.60 2.61 10.26
N LYS A 58 -0.61 2.31 10.75
CA LYS A 58 -0.97 2.67 12.13
C LYS A 58 -0.05 2.05 13.19
N ARG A 59 0.36 0.79 13.02
CA ARG A 59 1.30 0.15 13.96
C ARG A 59 2.65 0.85 13.97
N PHE A 60 3.13 1.28 12.81
CA PHE A 60 4.34 2.10 12.71
C PHE A 60 4.13 3.49 13.30
N ALA A 61 2.96 4.09 13.11
CA ALA A 61 2.61 5.40 13.68
C ALA A 61 2.59 5.40 15.20
N ASP A 62 2.22 4.27 15.82
CA ASP A 62 2.19 4.10 17.29
C ASP A 62 3.57 3.71 17.88
N HIS A 63 4.60 3.54 17.04
CA HIS A 63 5.95 3.23 17.50
C HIS A 63 6.55 4.41 18.29
N LYS A 64 7.33 4.09 19.33
CA LYS A 64 7.95 5.06 20.25
C LYS A 64 8.83 6.13 19.57
N THR A 65 9.37 5.85 18.39
CA THR A 65 10.14 6.84 17.60
C THR A 65 9.29 8.05 17.21
N GLY A 66 7.97 7.88 17.06
CA GLY A 66 7.04 8.98 16.81
C GLY A 66 7.23 9.62 15.42
N PHE A 67 6.98 8.85 14.36
CA PHE A 67 7.10 9.34 12.97
C PHE A 67 6.02 10.39 12.66
N ASN A 68 6.45 11.59 12.28
CA ASN A 68 5.57 12.74 11.98
C ASN A 68 4.83 12.55 10.67
N SER A 69 5.51 11.99 9.67
CA SER A 69 4.96 11.58 8.37
C SER A 69 3.69 10.71 8.46
N LEU A 70 3.52 9.98 9.56
CA LEU A 70 2.38 9.09 9.79
C LEU A 70 1.23 9.73 10.59
N GLU A 71 1.28 11.04 10.88
CA GLU A 71 0.19 11.76 11.57
C GLU A 71 -1.15 11.64 10.82
N TYR A 72 -1.13 11.74 9.49
CA TYR A 72 -2.31 11.50 8.67
C TYR A 72 -2.92 10.11 8.94
N VAL A 73 -2.08 9.07 8.93
CA VAL A 73 -2.49 7.67 9.14
C VAL A 73 -3.00 7.43 10.56
N ARG A 74 -2.36 8.04 11.57
CA ARG A 74 -2.76 7.96 12.97
C ARG A 74 -4.21 8.42 13.17
N ASN A 75 -4.60 9.48 12.46
CA ASN A 75 -5.94 10.07 12.52
C ASN A 75 -7.00 9.39 11.65
N LEU A 76 -6.63 8.42 10.81
CA LEU A 76 -7.61 7.64 10.05
C LEU A 76 -8.42 6.71 10.98
N PRO A 77 -9.69 6.42 10.66
CA PRO A 77 -10.40 5.32 11.33
C PRO A 77 -9.67 4.00 11.07
N SER A 78 -9.62 3.12 12.08
CA SER A 78 -9.11 1.76 11.89
C SER A 78 -10.15 0.94 11.11
N PRO A 79 -9.74 0.18 10.06
CA PRO A 79 -10.65 -0.72 9.39
C PRO A 79 -11.20 -1.80 10.33
N ASN A 80 -12.47 -2.15 10.13
CA ASN A 80 -13.21 -3.15 10.89
C ASN A 80 -13.01 -4.57 10.35
N ALA A 81 -12.72 -4.70 9.05
CA ALA A 81 -12.52 -5.99 8.37
C ALA A 81 -11.48 -5.87 7.24
N LEU A 82 -10.91 -7.01 6.80
CA LEU A 82 -9.92 -7.04 5.73
C LEU A 82 -10.52 -6.78 4.34
N ASP A 83 -11.81 -7.06 4.18
CA ASP A 83 -12.62 -6.88 2.98
C ASP A 83 -13.56 -5.68 3.08
N GLU A 84 -13.32 -4.78 4.03
CA GLU A 84 -14.10 -3.55 4.18
C GLU A 84 -13.98 -2.66 2.94
N THR A 85 -15.13 -2.14 2.49
CA THR A 85 -15.18 -1.10 1.46
C THR A 85 -15.06 0.26 2.13
N LEU A 86 -13.84 0.78 2.24
CA LEU A 86 -13.56 2.11 2.80
C LEU A 86 -14.21 3.23 1.97
N TYR A 87 -14.19 3.06 0.64
CA TYR A 87 -14.77 4.00 -0.32
C TYR A 87 -15.54 3.24 -1.39
N SER A 88 -16.83 3.55 -1.52
CA SER A 88 -17.72 2.98 -2.55
C SER A 88 -17.67 3.72 -3.89
N THR A 89 -16.91 4.81 -3.97
CA THR A 89 -16.75 5.60 -5.20
C THR A 89 -15.26 5.75 -5.54
N PHE A 90 -14.96 5.77 -6.83
CA PHE A 90 -13.58 5.68 -7.32
C PHE A 90 -12.74 6.92 -6.96
N GLY A 91 -13.29 8.14 -7.14
CA GLY A 91 -12.57 9.39 -6.87
C GLY A 91 -12.04 9.50 -5.43
N PRO A 92 -12.90 9.35 -4.39
CA PRO A 92 -12.44 9.35 -3.01
C PRO A 92 -11.43 8.25 -2.68
N LEU A 93 -11.57 7.05 -3.27
CA LEU A 93 -10.57 5.99 -3.12
C LEU A 93 -9.22 6.40 -3.69
N GLN A 94 -9.21 7.02 -4.88
CA GLN A 94 -8.00 7.51 -5.54
C GLN A 94 -7.32 8.62 -4.73
N GLU A 95 -8.08 9.57 -4.20
CA GLU A 95 -7.55 10.62 -3.33
C GLU A 95 -6.93 10.04 -2.05
N ALA A 96 -7.60 9.06 -1.43
CA ALA A 96 -7.10 8.41 -0.22
C ALA A 96 -5.84 7.60 -0.49
N ARG A 97 -5.77 6.89 -1.62
CA ARG A 97 -4.55 6.21 -2.09
C ARG A 97 -3.39 7.19 -2.22
N SER A 98 -3.58 8.32 -2.91
CA SER A 98 -2.53 9.33 -3.11
C SER A 98 -2.02 9.90 -1.78
N LYS A 99 -2.92 10.17 -0.83
CA LYS A 99 -2.53 10.62 0.52
C LYS A 99 -1.74 9.56 1.28
N MET A 100 -2.17 8.30 1.19
CA MET A 100 -1.47 7.16 1.81
C MET A 100 -0.07 6.95 1.21
N ASP A 101 0.07 7.02 -0.12
CA ASP A 101 1.37 6.92 -0.81
C ASP A 101 2.33 8.02 -0.36
N ASN A 102 1.86 9.27 -0.27
CA ASN A 102 2.68 10.38 0.21
C ASN A 102 3.12 10.18 1.67
N ALA A 103 2.23 9.71 2.54
CA ALA A 103 2.58 9.38 3.92
C ALA A 103 3.63 8.26 3.98
N PHE A 104 3.48 7.22 3.16
CA PHE A 104 4.43 6.11 3.10
C PHE A 104 5.81 6.52 2.59
N LEU A 105 5.86 7.34 1.52
CA LEU A 105 7.11 7.87 0.97
C LEU A 105 7.87 8.71 2.01
N ASN A 106 7.17 9.67 2.63
CA ASN A 106 7.76 10.52 3.67
C ASN A 106 8.21 9.70 4.89
N PHE A 107 7.42 8.70 5.29
CA PHE A 107 7.79 7.77 6.35
C PHE A 107 9.10 7.04 6.03
N THR A 108 9.27 6.51 4.82
CA THR A 108 10.54 5.86 4.43
C THR A 108 11.75 6.79 4.46
N SER A 109 11.54 8.10 4.29
CA SER A 109 12.58 9.11 4.42
C SER A 109 12.91 9.44 5.89
N GLU A 110 11.95 9.29 6.81
CA GLU A 110 12.12 9.55 8.25
C GLU A 110 12.79 8.40 9.00
N ILE A 111 12.57 7.14 8.59
CA ILE A 111 13.13 5.98 9.29
C ILE A 111 14.67 5.97 9.30
N THR A 112 15.25 5.41 10.35
CA THR A 112 16.71 5.21 10.48
C THR A 112 17.08 3.72 10.37
N GLU A 113 18.36 3.43 10.13
CA GLU A 113 18.85 2.04 10.17
C GLU A 113 18.65 1.39 11.55
N SER A 114 18.72 2.20 12.62
CA SER A 114 18.44 1.74 13.99
C SER A 114 16.99 1.25 14.12
N ASP A 115 16.03 2.04 13.64
CA ASP A 115 14.61 1.65 13.62
C ASP A 115 14.41 0.33 12.85
N LEU A 116 14.99 0.21 11.65
CA LEU A 116 14.88 -0.97 10.79
C LEU A 116 15.43 -2.25 11.46
N SER A 117 16.53 -2.12 12.20
CA SER A 117 17.10 -3.23 12.99
C SER A 117 16.33 -3.53 14.28
N GLY A 118 15.50 -2.60 14.72
CA GLY A 118 14.75 -2.67 15.97
C GLY A 118 13.52 -3.59 15.92
N ILE A 119 12.74 -3.52 17.00
CA ILE A 119 11.53 -4.31 17.22
C ILE A 119 10.31 -3.40 17.07
N LEU A 120 9.34 -3.85 16.26
CA LEU A 120 7.98 -3.31 16.29
C LEU A 120 7.12 -4.20 17.19
N GLU A 121 6.65 -3.63 18.29
CA GLU A 121 5.61 -4.21 19.13
C GLU A 121 4.23 -3.76 18.64
N TYR A 122 3.30 -4.68 18.51
CA TYR A 122 1.95 -4.37 18.05
C TYR A 122 0.93 -5.39 18.56
N LYS A 123 -0.34 -5.01 18.53
CA LYS A 123 -1.46 -5.94 18.72
C LYS A 123 -2.12 -6.26 17.38
N ASN A 124 -2.51 -7.51 17.19
CA ASN A 124 -3.36 -7.87 16.06
C ASN A 124 -4.82 -7.43 16.34
N THR A 125 -5.71 -7.63 15.37
CA THR A 125 -7.14 -7.27 15.49
C THR A 125 -7.89 -8.04 16.59
N LYS A 126 -7.33 -9.14 17.10
CA LYS A 126 -7.84 -9.91 18.25
C LYS A 126 -7.24 -9.45 19.59
N GLY A 127 -6.45 -8.37 19.60
CA GLY A 127 -5.79 -7.84 20.79
C GLY A 127 -4.54 -8.61 21.24
N LEU A 128 -4.13 -9.66 20.52
CA LEU A 128 -2.96 -10.46 20.85
C LEU A 128 -1.68 -9.68 20.54
N HIS A 129 -0.75 -9.68 21.49
CA HIS A 129 0.52 -8.98 21.40
C HIS A 129 1.56 -9.74 20.56
N PHE A 130 2.31 -9.01 19.74
CA PHE A 130 3.41 -9.50 18.94
C PHE A 130 4.58 -8.53 19.00
N ALA A 131 5.80 -9.07 18.92
CA ALA A 131 7.03 -8.31 18.76
C ALA A 131 7.82 -8.95 17.61
N LYS A 132 8.13 -8.19 16.58
CA LYS A 132 8.87 -8.67 15.39
C LYS A 132 9.84 -7.60 14.92
N ASN A 133 10.83 -8.00 14.11
CA ASN A 133 11.76 -7.02 13.54
C ASN A 133 11.00 -6.01 12.66
N PHE A 134 11.29 -4.73 12.88
CA PHE A 134 10.63 -3.60 12.22
C PHE A 134 10.81 -3.66 10.70
N GLY A 135 12.05 -3.79 10.23
CA GLY A 135 12.39 -3.80 8.81
C GLY A 135 11.74 -4.98 8.07
N GLN A 136 11.66 -6.15 8.69
CA GLN A 136 10.99 -7.32 8.13
C GLN A 136 9.47 -7.12 7.98
N ILE A 137 8.84 -6.42 8.92
CA ILE A 137 7.42 -6.05 8.78
C ILE A 137 7.24 -5.04 7.65
N LEU A 138 8.14 -4.05 7.54
CA LEU A 138 8.08 -3.08 6.45
C LEU A 138 8.24 -3.76 5.09
N GLN A 139 9.15 -4.74 4.99
CA GLN A 139 9.30 -5.59 3.81
C GLN A 139 8.02 -6.38 3.50
N HIS A 140 7.34 -6.89 4.52
CA HIS A 140 6.05 -7.55 4.35
C HIS A 140 5.00 -6.60 3.75
N VAL A 141 4.90 -5.35 4.24
CA VAL A 141 3.94 -4.35 3.70
C VAL A 141 4.17 -4.10 2.22
N VAL A 142 5.43 -3.88 1.81
CA VAL A 142 5.78 -3.66 0.41
C VAL A 142 5.47 -4.88 -0.46
N ASN A 143 5.78 -6.08 0.03
CA ASN A 143 5.52 -7.33 -0.70
C ASN A 143 4.01 -7.63 -0.81
N HIS A 144 3.25 -7.33 0.25
CA HIS A 144 1.79 -7.45 0.28
C HIS A 144 1.14 -6.57 -0.80
N GLN A 145 1.54 -5.31 -0.91
CA GLN A 145 1.06 -4.44 -1.98
C GLN A 145 1.41 -5.00 -3.36
N THR A 146 2.65 -5.47 -3.57
CA THR A 146 3.08 -6.05 -4.85
C THR A 146 2.20 -7.25 -5.25
N HIS A 147 1.91 -8.15 -4.30
CA HIS A 147 1.03 -9.29 -4.54
C HIS A 147 -0.38 -8.86 -4.99
N HIS A 148 -1.03 -7.94 -4.27
CA HIS A 148 -2.39 -7.51 -4.59
C HIS A 148 -2.46 -6.63 -5.84
N ARG A 149 -1.43 -5.83 -6.14
CA ARG A 149 -1.32 -5.15 -7.44
C ARG A 149 -1.19 -6.12 -8.61
N GLY A 150 -0.51 -7.26 -8.42
CA GLY A 150 -0.51 -8.35 -9.40
C GLY A 150 -1.92 -8.86 -9.71
N GLN A 151 -2.83 -8.87 -8.73
CA GLN A 151 -4.23 -9.19 -8.95
C GLN A 151 -4.92 -8.07 -9.75
N VAL A 152 -4.76 -6.80 -9.35
CA VAL A 152 -5.39 -5.67 -10.05
C VAL A 152 -4.95 -5.59 -11.51
N THR A 153 -3.66 -5.72 -11.80
CA THR A 153 -3.13 -5.73 -13.18
C THR A 153 -3.74 -6.86 -14.01
N THR A 154 -3.87 -8.06 -13.43
CA THR A 154 -4.56 -9.18 -14.09
C THR A 154 -6.02 -8.85 -14.39
N LEU A 155 -6.75 -8.27 -13.43
CA LEU A 155 -8.16 -7.90 -13.61
C LEU A 155 -8.37 -6.79 -14.65
N LEU A 156 -7.49 -5.80 -14.70
CA LEU A 156 -7.50 -4.74 -15.72
C LEU A 156 -7.21 -5.33 -17.11
N THR A 157 -6.25 -6.25 -17.20
CA THR A 157 -5.92 -6.94 -18.46
C THR A 157 -7.10 -7.74 -18.98
N GLN A 158 -7.86 -8.41 -18.11
CA GLN A 158 -9.06 -9.17 -18.48
C GLN A 158 -10.16 -8.33 -19.15
N VAL A 159 -10.15 -7.01 -18.94
CA VAL A 159 -11.06 -6.06 -19.60
C VAL A 159 -10.39 -5.23 -20.69
N GLY A 160 -9.21 -5.64 -21.14
CA GLY A 160 -8.49 -4.98 -22.22
C GLY A 160 -7.86 -3.64 -21.83
N VAL A 161 -7.67 -3.37 -20.54
CA VAL A 161 -6.96 -2.19 -20.06
C VAL A 161 -5.49 -2.53 -19.84
N ASP A 162 -4.62 -1.84 -20.59
CA ASP A 162 -3.18 -1.95 -20.43
C ASP A 162 -2.69 -1.08 -19.25
N VAL A 163 -1.85 -1.66 -18.40
CA VAL A 163 -1.21 -1.00 -17.26
C VAL A 163 0.27 -0.66 -17.57
N GLY A 164 0.81 -1.15 -18.68
CA GLY A 164 2.22 -0.99 -19.03
C GLY A 164 3.16 -1.79 -18.13
N VAL A 165 4.44 -1.41 -18.16
CA VAL A 165 5.51 -2.17 -17.47
C VAL A 165 5.42 -2.04 -15.96
N THR A 166 5.53 -3.17 -15.26
CA THR A 166 5.44 -3.25 -13.80
C THR A 166 6.78 -3.54 -13.12
N ASP A 167 7.88 -3.62 -13.86
CA ASP A 167 9.16 -4.04 -13.31
C ASP A 167 9.79 -2.93 -12.46
N LEU A 168 10.21 -3.30 -11.23
CA LEU A 168 10.97 -2.41 -10.33
C LEU A 168 12.24 -1.87 -10.97
N LEU A 169 12.83 -2.62 -11.91
CA LEU A 169 14.05 -2.24 -12.62
C LEU A 169 13.99 -0.82 -13.20
N LEU A 170 12.82 -0.39 -13.69
CA LEU A 170 12.65 0.95 -14.26
C LEU A 170 12.74 2.08 -13.24
N SER A 171 12.64 1.78 -11.94
CA SER A 171 12.81 2.73 -10.84
C SER A 171 14.23 2.74 -10.26
N ILE A 172 15.09 1.81 -10.66
CA ILE A 172 16.46 1.73 -10.18
C ILE A 172 17.33 2.68 -11.02
N PRO A 173 18.02 3.67 -10.41
CA PRO A 173 18.88 4.58 -11.15
C PRO A 173 20.12 3.85 -11.68
N ASP A 174 20.61 4.29 -12.84
CA ASP A 174 21.88 3.81 -13.37
C ASP A 174 23.03 4.07 -12.39
N ALA A 175 23.91 3.08 -12.24
CA ALA A 175 25.13 3.24 -11.47
C ALA A 175 26.08 4.19 -12.20
N LYS A 176 26.66 5.16 -11.46
CA LYS A 176 27.78 5.94 -11.99
C LYS A 176 29.01 5.05 -12.00
N VAL A 177 29.42 4.63 -13.20
CA VAL A 177 30.68 3.89 -13.45
C VAL A 177 31.82 4.88 -13.62
#